data_AF-A0A0V0Y3H0-F1
#
_entry.id   AF-A0A0V0Y3H0-F1
#
_cell.length_a   1.000
_cell.length_b   1.000
_cell.length_c   1.000
_cell.angle_alpha   90.00
_cell.angle_beta   90.00
_cell.angle_gamma   90.00
#
_symmetry.space_group_name_H-M   'P 1'
#
loop_
_entity.id
_entity.type
_entity.pdbx_description
1 polymer ?
#
loop_
_entity_poly.entity_id
_entity_poly.type
_entity_poly.pdbx_seq_one_letter_code
_entity_poly.pdbx_strand_id
1 'polypeptide(L)' 'MVTKVDEPSKYGVVVMEEGTGKVERFVEKPKVFVGNKINAGIYLLNPSVLNSIELRPTSIEKEVFPKIAADHNLFAM' A
#
# COMPACT_ATOMS: atom_id res chain seq x y z
N MET A 1 -5.48 -5.57 -2.89
CA MET A 1 -5.28 -7.02 -2.73
C MET A 1 -3.85 -7.26 -2.31
N VAL A 2 -3.63 -8.08 -1.29
CA VAL A 2 -2.29 -8.49 -0.86
C VAL A 2 -2.08 -9.99 -1.05
N THR A 3 -0.84 -10.37 -1.32
CA THR A 3 -0.43 -11.77 -1.48
C THR A 3 0.66 -12.10 -0.49
N LYS A 4 0.59 -13.29 0.12
CA LYS A 4 1.66 -13.80 0.98
C LYS A 4 2.76 -14.42 0.12
N VAL A 5 4.01 -14.02 0.35
CA VAL A 5 5.19 -14.57 -0.32
C VAL A 5 6.28 -14.93 0.68
N ASP A 6 7.08 -15.95 0.37
CA ASP A 6 8.18 -16.37 1.23
C ASP A 6 9.37 -15.38 1.17
N GLU A 7 9.58 -14.72 0.02
CA GLU A 7 10.66 -13.77 -0.20
C GLU A 7 10.12 -12.35 -0.52
N PRO A 8 9.82 -11.53 0.50
CA PRO A 8 9.22 -10.20 0.31
C PRO A 8 10.23 -9.10 -0.06
N SER A 9 11.55 -9.35 0.03
CA SER A 9 12.61 -8.34 -0.17
C SER A 9 12.63 -7.71 -1.57
N LYS A 10 12.01 -8.35 -2.55
CA LYS A 10 11.94 -7.89 -3.96
C LYS A 10 10.75 -6.98 -4.24
N TYR A 11 9.83 -6.83 -3.28
CA TYR A 11 8.51 -6.22 -3.49
C TYR A 11 8.20 -5.14 -2.46
N GLY A 12 7.10 -4.42 -2.69
CA GLY A 12 6.47 -3.54 -1.71
C GLY A 12 5.67 -4.36 -0.70
N VAL A 13 6.09 -4.31 0.56
CA VAL A 13 5.41 -4.96 1.69
C VAL A 13 4.37 -4.01 2.28
N VAL A 14 3.18 -4.55 2.55
CA VAL A 14 2.08 -3.82 3.17
C VAL A 14 2.01 -4.22 4.64
N VAL A 15 2.14 -3.24 5.53
CA VAL A 15 1.91 -3.41 6.97
C VAL A 15 0.50 -2.96 7.27
N MET A 16 -0.29 -3.84 7.87
CA MET A 16 -1.71 -3.60 8.15
C MET A 16 -2.10 -4.23 9.48
N GLU A 17 -3.13 -3.67 10.10
CA GLU A 17 -3.74 -4.22 11.31
C GLU A 17 -4.50 -5.51 10.97
N GLU A 18 -4.24 -6.57 11.74
CA GLU A 18 -4.96 -7.84 11.59
C GLU A 18 -6.38 -7.73 12.17
N GLY A 19 -7.37 -8.22 11.43
CA GLY A 19 -8.80 -8.14 11.79
C GLY A 19 -9.56 -7.02 11.09
N THR A 20 -8.95 -5.84 10.92
CA THR A 20 -9.57 -4.72 10.19
C THR A 20 -9.09 -4.62 8.74
N GLY A 21 -7.87 -5.10 8.45
CA GLY A 21 -7.22 -4.93 7.15
C GLY A 21 -6.75 -3.50 6.90
N LYS A 22 -6.79 -2.62 7.91
CA LYS A 22 -6.39 -1.22 7.79
C LYS A 22 -4.90 -1.10 7.55
N VAL A 23 -4.50 -0.46 6.47
CA VAL A 23 -3.09 -0.28 6.10
C VAL A 23 -2.47 0.83 6.93
N GLU A 24 -1.37 0.53 7.60
CA GLU A 24 -0.59 1.50 8.36
C GLU A 24 0.47 2.16 7.48
N ARG A 25 1.21 1.35 6.71
CA ARG A 25 2.32 1.83 5.87
C ARG A 25 2.72 0.83 4.80
N PHE A 26 3.37 1.36 3.76
CA PHE A 26 4.05 0.59 2.72
C PHE A 26 5.56 0.63 2.94
N VAL A 27 6.22 -0.50 2.71
CA VAL A 27 7.68 -0.60 2.78
C VAL A 27 8.19 -1.18 1.46
N GLU A 28 8.76 -0.34 0.62
CA GLU A 28 9.33 -0.75 -0.66
C GLU A 28 10.67 -1.47 -0.46
N LYS A 29 10.78 -2.71 -0.93
CA LYS A 29 12.01 -3.53 -0.92
C LYS A 29 12.73 -3.49 0.43
N PRO A 30 12.08 -3.99 1.48
CA PRO A 30 12.61 -3.87 2.84
C PRO A 30 13.93 -4.64 3.00
N LYS A 31 14.93 -4.00 3.60
CA LYS A 31 16.22 -4.63 3.94
C LYS A 31 16.14 -5.56 5.16
N VAL A 32 15.14 -5.35 6.00
CA VAL A 32 14.83 -6.15 7.20
C VAL A 32 13.44 -6.73 7.07
N PHE A 33 13.17 -7.90 7.64
CA PHE A 33 11.85 -8.50 7.55
C PHE A 33 10.81 -7.63 8.28
N VAL A 34 9.83 -7.14 7.53
CA VAL A 34 8.71 -6.30 8.05
C VAL A 34 7.34 -6.96 7.87
N GLY A 35 7.28 -8.06 7.13
CA GLY A 35 6.06 -8.78 6.79
C GLY A 35 6.24 -9.56 5.49
N ASN A 36 5.31 -10.48 5.24
CA ASN A 36 5.29 -11.33 4.05
C ASN A 36 4.11 -11.05 3.11
N LYS A 37 3.28 -10.04 3.42
CA LYS A 37 2.15 -9.60 2.60
C LYS A 37 2.62 -8.50 1.64
N ILE A 38 2.66 -8.81 0.35
CA ILE A 38 3.07 -7.87 -0.70
C ILE A 38 1.86 -7.29 -1.42
N ASN A 39 2.02 -6.08 -1.96
CA ASN A 39 1.03 -5.46 -2.82
C ASN A 39 0.90 -6.25 -4.14
N ALA A 40 -0.31 -6.66 -4.51
CA ALA A 40 -0.58 -7.44 -5.73
C ALA A 40 -0.89 -6.58 -6.97
N GLY A 41 -0.84 -5.25 -6.88
CA GLY A 41 -1.00 -4.35 -8.03
C GLY A 41 -2.45 -4.16 -8.50
N ILE A 42 -3.44 -4.58 -7.70
CA ILE A 42 -4.86 -4.37 -7.96
C ILE A 42 -5.44 -3.45 -6.88
N TYR A 43 -6.04 -2.35 -7.33
CA TYR A 43 -6.58 -1.29 -6.48
C TYR A 43 -8.05 -1.03 -6.80
N LEU A 44 -8.86 -0.93 -5.74
CA LEU A 44 -10.23 -0.43 -5.82
C LEU A 44 -10.24 0.93 -5.12
N LEU A 45 -10.44 2.00 -5.89
CA LEU A 45 -10.30 3.38 -5.41
C LEU A 45 -11.61 4.14 -5.63
N ASN A 46 -11.95 5.01 -4.68
CA ASN A 46 -12.99 6.01 -4.93
C ASN A 46 -12.48 7.01 -5.99
N PRO A 47 -13.30 7.45 -6.96
CA PRO A 47 -12.92 8.47 -7.93
C PRO A 47 -12.33 9.75 -7.31
N SER A 48 -12.70 10.10 -6.07
CA SER A 48 -12.14 11.25 -5.34
C SER A 48 -10.62 11.20 -5.19
N VAL A 49 -10.00 10.01 -5.22
CA VAL A 49 -8.55 9.84 -5.17
C VAL A 49 -7.85 10.55 -6.32
N LEU A 50 -8.51 10.65 -7.49
CA LEU A 50 -7.95 11.34 -8.66
C LEU A 50 -7.70 12.84 -8.39
N ASN A 51 -8.47 13.46 -7.48
CA ASN A 51 -8.27 14.86 -7.11
C ASN A 51 -6.95 15.10 -6.35
N SER A 52 -6.36 14.04 -5.79
CA SER A 52 -5.09 14.09 -5.06
C SER A 52 -3.88 13.85 -5.98
N ILE A 53 -4.11 13.55 -7.26
CA ILE A 53 -3.05 13.23 -8.23
C ILE A 53 -2.73 14.49 -9.03
N GLU A 54 -1.48 14.94 -8.96
CA GLU A 54 -1.00 16.06 -9.76
C GLU A 54 -0.86 15.66 -11.24
N LEU A 55 -1.03 16.63 -12.15
CA LEU A 55 -0.89 16.43 -13.61
C LEU A 55 0.59 16.33 -14.03
N ARG A 56 1.30 15.39 -13.43
CA ARG A 56 2.69 15.01 -13.71
C ARG A 56 2.89 13.52 -13.43
N PRO A 57 4.00 12.91 -13.87
CA PRO A 57 4.37 11.57 -13.42
C PRO A 57 4.31 11.47 -11.90
N THR A 58 3.44 10.59 -11.40
CA THR A 58 3.12 10.44 -9.98
C THR A 58 3.10 8.96 -9.63
N SER A 59 3.80 8.57 -8.58
CA SER A 59 3.73 7.22 -8.03
C SER A 59 2.63 7.13 -7.00
N ILE A 60 1.57 6.38 -7.29
CA ILE A 60 0.44 6.24 -6.36
C ILE A 60 0.89 5.63 -5.01
N GLU A 61 1.83 4.69 -5.02
CA GLU A 61 2.31 3.99 -3.83
C GLU A 61 3.18 4.88 -2.93
N LYS A 62 3.92 5.84 -3.52
CA LYS A 62 4.83 6.72 -2.78
C LYS A 62 4.22 8.07 -2.42
N GLU A 63 3.27 8.56 -3.22
CA GLU A 63 2.78 9.94 -3.12
C GLU A 63 1.31 10.04 -2.72
N VAL A 64 0.50 9.01 -3.00
CA VAL A 64 -0.96 9.04 -2.80
C VAL A 64 -1.38 8.12 -1.65
N PHE A 65 -1.03 6.84 -1.70
CA PHE A 65 -1.38 5.86 -0.68
C PHE A 65 -0.91 6.23 0.73
N PRO A 66 0.29 6.80 0.95
CA PRO A 66 0.68 7.22 2.29
C PRO A 66 -0.25 8.28 2.88
N LYS A 67 -0.81 9.18 2.04
CA LYS A 67 -1.80 10.18 2.49
C LYS A 67 -3.12 9.51 2.87
N ILE A 68 -3.63 8.61 2.03
CA ILE A 68 -4.88 7.88 2.30
C ILE A 68 -4.75 6.97 3.55
N ALA A 69 -3.59 6.35 3.76
CA ALA A 69 -3.29 5.54 4.94
C ALA A 69 -3.24 6.40 6.23
N ALA A 70 -2.61 7.58 6.16
CA ALA A 70 -2.59 8.53 7.26
C ALA A 70 -4.01 8.99 7.65
N ASP A 71 -4.89 9.16 6.66
CA ASP A 71 -6.31 9.47 6.86
C ASP A 71 -7.16 8.24 7.25
N HIS A 72 -6.54 7.08 7.45
CA HIS A 72 -7.20 5.85 7.87
C HIS A 72 -8.24 5.30 6.87
N ASN A 73 -8.10 5.67 5.60
CA ASN A 73 -9.03 5.31 4.52
C ASN A 73 -8.48 4.27 3.56
N LEU A 74 -7.34 3.63 3.89
CA LEU A 74 -6.70 2.62 3.06
C LEU A 74 -6.75 1.25 3.72
N PHE A 75 -7.27 0.28 2.99
CA PHE A 75 -7.48 -1.08 3.47
C PHE A 75 -6.95 -2.09 2.46
N ALA A 76 -6.51 -3.23 2.97
CA ALA A 76 -6.07 -4.38 2.20
C ALA A 76 -6.94 -5.60 2.54
N MET A 77 -7.24 -6.37 1.49
CA MET A 77 -7.83 -7.71 1.54
C MET A 77 -6.82 -8.70 1.01
#